data_AF-A0A495KKL6-F1
#
_entry.id   AF-A0A495KKL6-F1
#
_cell.length_a   1.000
_cell.length_b   1.000
_cell.length_c   1.000
_cell.angle_alpha   90.00
_cell.angle_beta   90.00
_cell.angle_gamma   90.00
#
_symmetry.space_group_name_H-M   'P 1'
#
loop_
_entity.id
_entity.type
_entity.pdbx_description
1 polymer ?
#
loop_
_entity_poly.entity_id
_entity_poly.type
_entity_poly.pdbx_seq_one_letter_code
_entity_poly.pdbx_strand_id
1 'polypeptide(L)'
;MSYDILVCGDFYVGPHAGGRLDAVVANKEYALLFGELYEDLKASNLSIVNLEGPVVSSGNPSPKTGPVISMKPLVMEALLDANINLVTLANNHIMDFGIEGFKETLTRLDESNLNFVGAGLSKTAKRKPFITEIKSKKIAIINVCEHEWISDINSESGANGVDVIENFYQIKALRSTTDFIIVIYHGGNEYHPLPTPDMKKIFRFFVDAGASAVIGHHTHTFSGYEKYHDCPIFYSLGNFIFDSNKKSKGENWNTGVAIGLNVINDQLDFQIIPFLQNDKEIGIKKLKAQALQDFEVKLKKYSEIINDDQKLQEEYNRFAGKMGLQYLAFINPYEGKLSSLFKKGILPSVYSKKKILLLLNLIRCESHKYLLEHILKEKIKKH
;
A
#
# COMPACT_ATOMS: atom_id res chain seq x y z
N MET A 1 23.93 -0.75 -7.98
CA MET A 1 23.62 0.18 -9.09
C MET A 1 23.06 1.45 -8.44
N SER A 2 23.30 2.62 -9.02
CA SER A 2 22.71 3.87 -8.53
C SER A 2 21.44 4.17 -9.31
N TYR A 3 20.36 4.53 -8.62
CA TYR A 3 19.10 4.95 -9.22
C TYR A 3 18.81 6.41 -8.84
N ASP A 4 18.18 7.15 -9.74
CA ASP A 4 17.71 8.50 -9.39
C ASP A 4 16.63 8.40 -8.30
N ILE A 5 15.69 7.46 -8.45
CA ILE A 5 14.67 7.16 -7.43
C ILE A 5 14.54 5.64 -7.30
N LEU A 6 14.60 5.12 -6.07
CA LEU A 6 14.32 3.72 -5.77
C LEU A 6 13.04 3.63 -4.94
N VAL A 7 11.98 3.06 -5.51
CA VAL A 7 10.67 2.88 -4.83
C VAL A 7 10.52 1.42 -4.41
N CYS A 8 10.33 1.20 -3.12
CA CYS A 8 10.12 -0.11 -2.51
C CYS A 8 8.72 -0.17 -1.88
N GLY A 9 8.22 -1.39 -1.73
CA GLY A 9 6.90 -1.67 -1.16
C GLY A 9 6.81 -1.55 0.36
N ASP A 10 5.96 -2.39 0.96
CA ASP A 10 5.54 -2.27 2.36
C ASP A 10 6.68 -2.58 3.33
N PHE A 11 6.95 -1.65 4.26
CA PHE A 11 7.94 -1.75 5.32
C PHE A 11 7.23 -1.78 6.68
N TYR A 12 7.45 -2.86 7.41
CA TYR A 12 6.98 -3.08 8.76
C TYR A 12 7.97 -3.93 9.56
N VAL A 13 8.43 -3.38 10.69
CA VAL A 13 9.25 -4.09 11.68
C VAL A 13 8.58 -3.97 13.05
N GLY A 14 7.94 -5.05 13.49
CA GLY A 14 7.28 -5.09 14.78
C GLY A 14 6.77 -6.48 15.18
N PRO A 15 6.14 -6.60 16.35
CA PRO A 15 5.79 -7.89 16.94
C PRO A 15 4.80 -8.70 16.10
N HIS A 16 3.91 -8.04 15.36
CA HIS A 16 2.97 -8.71 14.44
C HIS A 16 3.68 -9.50 13.32
N ALA A 17 4.92 -9.13 12.98
CA ALA A 17 5.74 -9.79 11.97
C ALA A 17 6.55 -10.97 12.55
N GLY A 18 6.25 -11.39 13.78
CA GLY A 18 6.95 -12.49 14.43
C GLY A 18 8.18 -12.09 15.23
N GLY A 19 8.51 -10.80 15.30
CA GLY A 19 9.52 -10.22 16.18
C GLY A 19 10.97 -10.53 15.83
N ARG A 20 11.23 -11.37 14.81
CA ARG A 20 12.60 -11.75 14.38
C ARG A 20 13.43 -10.52 14.00
N LEU A 21 12.79 -9.53 13.37
CA LEU A 21 13.45 -8.29 12.94
C LEU A 21 13.67 -7.29 14.09
N ASP A 22 12.96 -7.41 15.21
CA ASP A 22 13.10 -6.49 16.33
C ASP A 22 14.52 -6.55 16.91
N ALA A 23 15.10 -7.76 17.00
CA ALA A 23 16.46 -7.96 17.49
C ALA A 23 17.52 -7.39 16.53
N VAL A 24 17.31 -7.55 15.22
CA VAL A 24 18.23 -7.01 14.19
C VAL A 24 18.27 -5.49 14.24
N VAL A 25 17.10 -4.84 14.38
CA VAL A 25 17.02 -3.39 14.55
C VAL A 25 17.62 -2.97 15.89
N ALA A 26 17.33 -3.68 16.98
CA ALA A 26 17.89 -3.41 18.32
C ALA A 26 19.44 -3.47 18.35
N ASN A 27 20.02 -4.43 17.64
CA ASN A 27 21.46 -4.63 17.55
C ASN A 27 22.15 -3.74 16.50
N LYS A 28 21.39 -2.89 15.79
CA LYS A 28 21.88 -2.04 14.68
C LYS A 28 22.50 -2.82 13.53
N GLU A 29 22.01 -4.03 13.28
CA GLU A 29 22.45 -4.90 12.20
C GLU A 29 21.74 -4.52 10.87
N TYR A 30 21.79 -3.24 10.49
CA TYR A 30 20.98 -2.69 9.40
C TYR A 30 21.37 -3.24 8.02
N ALA A 31 22.66 -3.48 7.76
CA ALA A 31 23.10 -4.14 6.53
C ALA A 31 22.52 -5.55 6.36
N LEU A 32 22.30 -6.28 7.47
CA LEU A 32 21.61 -7.58 7.45
C LEU A 32 20.12 -7.39 7.14
N LEU A 33 19.47 -6.39 7.75
CA LEU A 33 18.05 -6.08 7.53
C LEU A 33 17.73 -5.82 6.05
N PHE A 34 18.53 -4.99 5.38
CA PHE A 34 18.29 -4.60 3.98
C PHE A 34 19.03 -5.49 2.96
N GLY A 35 19.92 -6.36 3.40
CA GLY A 35 20.60 -7.37 2.59
C GLY A 35 21.20 -6.84 1.28
N GLU A 36 20.95 -7.55 0.18
CA GLU A 36 21.52 -7.24 -1.15
C GLU A 36 21.02 -5.92 -1.77
N LEU A 37 20.02 -5.25 -1.17
CA LEU A 37 19.57 -3.92 -1.60
C LEU A 37 20.18 -2.77 -0.79
N TYR A 38 20.92 -3.05 0.29
CA TYR A 38 21.48 -2.01 1.15
C TYR A 38 22.36 -1.01 0.39
N GLU A 39 23.27 -1.51 -0.46
CA GLU A 39 24.15 -0.66 -1.28
C GLU A 39 23.39 0.09 -2.39
N ASP A 40 22.31 -0.49 -2.93
CA ASP A 40 21.50 0.20 -3.94
C ASP A 40 20.74 1.38 -3.32
N LEU A 41 20.20 1.20 -2.10
CA LEU A 41 19.51 2.26 -1.36
C LEU A 41 20.49 3.40 -1.00
N LYS A 42 21.68 3.05 -0.50
CA LYS A 42 22.75 4.02 -0.20
C LYS A 42 23.23 4.79 -1.42
N ALA A 43 23.25 4.15 -2.58
CA ALA A 43 23.69 4.79 -3.82
C ALA A 43 22.60 5.59 -4.55
N SER A 44 21.33 5.50 -4.13
CA SER A 44 20.22 6.18 -4.80
C SER A 44 20.04 7.62 -4.31
N ASN A 45 19.58 8.54 -5.19
CA ASN A 45 19.35 9.93 -4.77
C ASN A 45 18.12 10.08 -3.86
N LEU A 46 17.05 9.33 -4.17
CA LEU A 46 15.83 9.27 -3.38
C LEU A 46 15.42 7.80 -3.20
N SER A 47 15.31 7.33 -1.96
CA SER A 47 14.79 5.98 -1.67
C SER A 47 13.50 6.11 -0.89
N ILE A 48 12.45 5.46 -1.41
CA ILE A 48 11.07 5.57 -0.94
C ILE A 48 10.59 4.21 -0.44
N VAL A 49 9.97 4.17 0.74
CA VAL A 49 9.26 2.99 1.24
C VAL A 49 7.85 3.36 1.71
N ASN A 50 6.96 2.38 1.80
CA ASN A 50 5.70 2.52 2.53
C ASN A 50 5.88 2.14 3.99
N LEU A 51 5.76 3.11 4.90
CA LEU A 51 5.86 2.88 6.34
C LEU A 51 4.50 2.39 6.82
N GLU A 52 4.34 1.07 6.87
CA GLU A 52 3.07 0.38 7.08
C GLU A 52 2.68 0.35 8.57
N GLY A 53 2.26 1.50 9.09
CA GLY A 53 1.77 1.66 10.44
C GLY A 53 2.51 2.70 11.27
N PRO A 54 2.00 3.02 12.48
CA PRO A 54 2.55 4.07 13.31
C PRO A 54 3.83 3.62 14.01
N VAL A 55 4.70 4.60 14.27
CA VAL A 55 5.93 4.44 15.04
C VAL A 55 5.71 5.04 16.43
N VAL A 56 5.57 4.18 17.43
CA VAL A 56 5.15 4.55 18.79
C VAL A 56 6.00 3.89 19.86
N SER A 57 6.29 4.61 20.94
CA SER A 57 6.93 4.05 22.13
C SER A 57 5.97 3.21 22.97
N SER A 58 4.72 3.66 23.07
CA SER A 58 3.65 3.04 23.86
C SER A 58 2.31 3.61 23.40
N GLY A 59 1.21 3.04 23.87
CA GLY A 59 -0.13 3.54 23.55
C GLY A 59 -1.16 2.43 23.49
N ASN A 60 -2.41 2.83 23.32
CA ASN A 60 -3.52 1.90 23.21
C ASN A 60 -3.91 1.73 21.74
N PRO A 61 -4.08 0.47 21.27
CA PRO A 61 -4.66 0.19 19.97
C PRO A 61 -6.01 0.88 19.75
N SER A 62 -6.21 1.44 18.56
CA SER A 62 -7.51 1.96 18.12
C SER A 62 -8.43 0.79 17.72
N PRO A 63 -9.73 0.83 18.04
CA PRO A 63 -10.67 -0.18 17.59
C PRO A 63 -10.81 -0.18 16.06
N LYS A 64 -10.43 -1.28 15.41
CA LYS A 64 -10.69 -1.50 13.98
C LYS A 64 -10.89 -2.97 13.65
N THR A 65 -11.41 -3.22 12.46
CA THR A 65 -11.38 -4.57 11.86
C THR A 65 -10.01 -4.84 11.25
N GLY A 66 -9.52 -6.08 11.35
CA GLY A 66 -8.19 -6.46 10.83
C GLY A 66 -7.09 -6.39 11.90
N PRO A 67 -5.82 -6.58 11.52
CA PRO A 67 -4.72 -6.53 12.46
C PRO A 67 -4.45 -5.08 12.89
N VAL A 68 -4.17 -4.89 14.18
CA VAL A 68 -3.59 -3.63 14.70
C VAL A 68 -2.08 -3.84 14.80
N ILE A 69 -1.32 -2.99 14.13
CA ILE A 69 0.14 -3.09 14.07
C ILE A 69 0.80 -1.76 14.47
N SER A 70 2.05 -1.86 14.92
CA SER A 70 2.90 -0.71 15.20
C SER A 70 4.37 -1.10 15.22
N MET A 71 5.22 -0.10 15.09
CA MET A 71 6.67 -0.24 15.09
C MET A 71 7.27 0.55 16.26
N LYS A 72 8.41 0.09 16.77
CA LYS A 72 9.15 0.81 17.81
C LYS A 72 9.96 1.96 17.19
N PRO A 73 10.25 3.05 17.94
CA PRO A 73 10.96 4.22 17.41
C PRO A 73 12.30 3.93 16.73
N LEU A 74 13.00 2.87 17.15
CA LEU A 74 14.30 2.51 16.63
C LEU A 74 14.31 2.20 15.11
N VAL A 75 13.15 1.91 14.51
CA VAL A 75 13.06 1.70 13.06
C VAL A 75 13.48 2.94 12.26
N MET A 76 13.36 4.15 12.82
CA MET A 76 13.78 5.39 12.14
C MET A 76 15.28 5.40 11.87
N GLU A 77 16.09 4.92 12.81
CA GLU A 77 17.55 4.81 12.63
C GLU A 77 17.89 3.85 11.49
N ALA A 78 17.19 2.71 11.40
CA ALA A 78 17.41 1.74 10.34
C ALA A 78 17.09 2.31 8.95
N LEU A 79 15.98 3.05 8.82
CA LEU A 79 15.59 3.69 7.56
C LEU A 79 16.65 4.71 7.11
N LEU A 80 17.05 5.61 7.99
CA LEU A 80 18.05 6.64 7.69
C LEU A 80 19.43 6.04 7.35
N ASP A 81 19.86 5.01 8.07
CA ASP A 81 21.15 4.35 7.83
C ASP A 81 21.22 3.74 6.42
N ALA A 82 20.10 3.21 5.90
CA ALA A 82 20.00 2.70 4.55
C ALA A 82 19.77 3.78 3.49
N ASN A 83 19.80 5.07 3.83
CA ASN A 83 19.46 6.20 2.94
C ASN A 83 18.01 6.16 2.42
N ILE A 84 17.07 5.59 3.20
CA ILE A 84 15.64 5.79 2.99
C ILE A 84 15.32 7.19 3.51
N ASN A 85 15.00 8.08 2.60
CA ASN A 85 14.91 9.51 2.86
C ASN A 85 13.53 10.11 2.53
N LEU A 86 12.59 9.27 2.09
CA LEU A 86 11.16 9.58 2.01
C LEU A 86 10.32 8.35 2.41
N VAL A 87 9.37 8.52 3.32
CA VAL A 87 8.36 7.49 3.64
C VAL A 87 6.97 7.90 3.17
N THR A 88 6.20 6.93 2.69
CA THR A 88 4.78 7.09 2.39
C THR A 88 3.95 6.65 3.60
N LEU A 89 2.94 7.44 3.96
CA LEU A 89 2.11 7.26 5.16
C LEU A 89 0.61 7.08 4.85
N ALA A 90 0.19 7.29 3.60
CA ALA A 90 -1.16 6.97 3.18
C ALA A 90 -1.28 5.45 3.07
N ASN A 91 -1.69 4.81 4.17
CA ASN A 91 -2.03 3.40 4.25
C ASN A 91 -3.12 3.19 5.32
N ASN A 92 -3.67 1.98 5.34
CA ASN A 92 -4.76 1.56 6.23
C ASN A 92 -4.32 1.32 7.69
N HIS A 93 -3.01 1.42 7.98
CA HIS A 93 -2.43 1.11 9.28
C HIS A 93 -1.96 2.33 10.06
N ILE A 94 -1.75 3.50 9.43
CA ILE A 94 -1.14 4.67 10.09
C ILE A 94 -1.91 5.17 11.33
N MET A 95 -3.21 4.88 11.42
CA MET A 95 -4.10 5.25 12.53
C MET A 95 -4.33 4.12 13.54
N ASP A 96 -3.57 3.02 13.47
CA ASP A 96 -3.78 1.84 14.32
C ASP A 96 -3.64 2.11 15.83
N PHE A 97 -2.94 3.19 16.21
CA PHE A 97 -2.80 3.66 17.59
C PHE A 97 -3.51 5.02 17.81
N GLY A 98 -4.50 5.31 16.95
CA GLY A 98 -5.32 6.52 16.99
C GLY A 98 -4.53 7.80 16.74
N ILE A 99 -5.17 8.94 17.00
CA ILE A 99 -4.57 10.27 16.79
C ILE A 99 -3.27 10.50 17.57
N GLU A 100 -3.12 9.92 18.75
CA GLU A 100 -1.92 10.12 19.58
C GLU A 100 -0.73 9.34 19.01
N GLY A 101 -0.92 8.08 18.62
CA GLY A 101 0.13 7.32 17.92
C GLY A 101 0.49 7.92 16.57
N PHE A 102 -0.50 8.48 15.85
CA PHE A 102 -0.26 9.21 14.61
C PHE A 102 0.57 10.48 14.82
N LYS A 103 0.22 11.33 15.81
CA LYS A 103 1.00 12.53 16.14
C LYS A 103 2.42 12.18 16.57
N GLU A 104 2.59 11.17 17.41
CA GLU A 104 3.92 10.70 17.81
C GLU A 104 4.75 10.29 16.58
N THR A 105 4.14 9.56 15.64
CA THR A 105 4.81 9.19 14.38
C THR A 105 5.28 10.42 13.61
N LEU A 106 4.43 11.44 13.46
CA LEU A 106 4.81 12.69 12.78
C LEU A 106 5.92 13.45 13.51
N THR A 107 5.86 13.55 14.84
CA THR A 107 6.92 14.17 15.65
C THR A 107 8.26 13.46 15.45
N ARG A 108 8.26 12.12 15.42
CA ARG A 108 9.47 11.33 15.23
C ARG A 108 10.09 11.51 13.85
N LEU A 109 9.25 11.59 12.81
CA LEU A 109 9.71 11.86 11.45
C LEU A 109 10.38 13.24 11.35
N ASP A 110 9.77 14.25 11.99
CA ASP A 110 10.31 15.62 12.06
C ASP A 110 11.64 15.66 12.83
N GLU A 111 11.69 15.10 14.04
CA GLU A 111 12.90 15.03 14.88
C GLU A 111 14.06 14.28 14.20
N SER A 112 13.74 13.27 13.39
CA SER A 112 14.73 12.45 12.66
C SER A 112 15.13 13.06 11.32
N ASN A 113 14.52 14.18 10.88
CA ASN A 113 14.64 14.75 9.53
C ASN A 113 14.32 13.75 8.41
N LEU A 114 13.40 12.80 8.66
CA LEU A 114 12.95 11.84 7.66
C LEU A 114 11.70 12.39 6.96
N ASN A 115 11.81 12.69 5.68
CA ASN A 115 10.69 13.24 4.92
C ASN A 115 9.55 12.24 4.82
N PHE A 116 8.32 12.75 4.73
CA PHE A 116 7.15 11.93 4.50
C PHE A 116 6.12 12.60 3.57
N VAL A 117 5.21 11.79 3.04
CA VAL A 117 4.08 12.24 2.22
C VAL A 117 2.85 11.37 2.48
N GLY A 118 1.66 11.91 2.24
CA GLY A 118 0.40 11.14 2.28
C GLY A 118 -0.29 11.08 3.64
N ALA A 119 0.14 11.88 4.63
CA ALA A 119 -0.60 12.04 5.88
C ALA A 119 -0.37 13.44 6.47
N GLY A 120 -1.26 13.89 7.37
CA GLY A 120 -1.11 15.18 8.04
C GLY A 120 -2.24 15.48 9.02
N LEU A 121 -2.10 16.57 9.78
CA LEU A 121 -3.06 17.00 10.81
C LEU A 121 -4.24 17.85 10.28
N SER A 122 -4.35 17.98 8.96
CA SER A 122 -5.43 18.69 8.27
C SER A 122 -5.58 18.18 6.84
N LYS A 123 -6.70 18.50 6.18
CA LYS A 123 -6.90 18.20 4.75
C LYS A 123 -5.79 18.75 3.86
N THR A 124 -5.32 19.96 4.12
CA THR A 124 -4.24 20.59 3.35
C THR A 124 -2.90 19.90 3.62
N ALA A 125 -2.60 19.62 4.89
CA ALA A 125 -1.33 19.00 5.27
C ALA A 125 -1.19 17.59 4.66
N LYS A 126 -2.23 16.76 4.75
CA LYS A 126 -2.17 15.37 4.25
C LYS A 126 -2.06 15.27 2.73
N ARG A 127 -2.53 16.29 2.01
CA ARG A 127 -2.42 16.41 0.56
C ARG A 127 -1.12 17.07 0.11
N LYS A 128 -0.29 17.61 1.00
CA LYS A 128 0.95 18.28 0.61
C LYS A 128 1.87 17.27 -0.11
N PRO A 129 2.25 17.52 -1.38
CA PRO A 129 3.17 16.65 -2.09
C PRO A 129 4.59 16.83 -1.56
N PHE A 130 5.42 15.80 -1.71
CA PHE A 130 6.86 15.96 -1.58
C PHE A 130 7.43 16.38 -2.93
N ILE A 131 8.27 17.42 -2.97
CA ILE A 131 8.89 17.91 -4.20
C ILE A 131 10.39 17.98 -3.97
N THR A 132 11.14 17.38 -4.89
CA THR A 132 12.61 17.41 -4.90
C THR A 132 13.14 17.71 -6.29
N GLU A 133 14.45 17.97 -6.40
CA GLU A 133 15.14 18.15 -7.68
C GLU A 133 16.22 17.07 -7.84
N ILE A 134 16.15 16.31 -8.93
CA ILE A 134 17.14 15.29 -9.29
C ILE A 134 17.56 15.54 -10.74
N LYS A 135 18.86 15.64 -11.01
CA LYS A 135 19.42 15.97 -12.33
C LYS A 135 18.76 17.21 -12.97
N SER A 136 18.55 18.26 -12.18
CA SER A 136 17.88 19.50 -12.60
C SER A 136 16.43 19.32 -13.08
N LYS A 137 15.78 18.23 -12.67
CA LYS A 137 14.35 17.98 -12.90
C LYS A 137 13.60 18.00 -11.58
N LYS A 138 12.52 18.76 -11.54
CA LYS A 138 11.60 18.82 -10.39
C LYS A 138 10.67 17.62 -10.43
N ILE A 139 10.66 16.86 -9.35
CA ILE A 139 9.88 15.63 -9.21
C ILE A 139 8.93 15.79 -8.03
N ALA A 140 7.63 15.65 -8.29
CA ALA A 140 6.60 15.60 -7.26
C ALA A 140 6.19 14.17 -6.95
N ILE A 141 6.06 13.85 -5.66
CA ILE A 141 5.51 12.59 -5.16
C ILE A 141 4.17 12.91 -4.50
N ILE A 142 3.12 12.21 -4.92
CA ILE A 142 1.80 12.20 -4.29
C ILE A 142 1.59 10.81 -3.70
N ASN A 143 1.09 10.74 -2.48
CA ASN A 143 0.70 9.46 -1.87
C ASN A 143 -0.76 9.50 -1.41
N VAL A 144 -1.52 8.48 -1.81
CA VAL A 144 -2.95 8.31 -1.51
C VAL A 144 -3.25 6.86 -1.14
N CYS A 145 -4.36 6.62 -0.46
CA CYS A 145 -4.81 5.29 -0.08
C CYS A 145 -6.33 5.11 -0.17
N GLU A 146 -6.78 3.87 -0.22
CA GLU A 146 -8.20 3.53 -0.06
C GLU A 146 -8.69 3.84 1.36
N HIS A 147 -10.00 4.06 1.50
CA HIS A 147 -10.62 4.51 2.74
C HIS A 147 -10.82 3.37 3.75
N GLU A 148 -9.73 2.78 4.24
CA GLU A 148 -9.73 1.74 5.27
C GLU A 148 -9.09 2.26 6.56
N TRP A 149 -9.92 2.71 7.53
CA TRP A 149 -9.47 3.19 8.85
C TRP A 149 -8.41 4.31 8.82
N ILE A 150 -8.39 5.12 7.75
CA ILE A 150 -7.33 6.11 7.46
C ILE A 150 -7.37 7.39 8.31
N SER A 151 -8.42 7.59 9.10
CA SER A 151 -8.60 8.74 9.99
C SER A 151 -9.56 8.40 11.11
N ASP A 152 -9.46 9.13 12.22
CA ASP A 152 -10.52 9.08 13.22
C ASP A 152 -11.83 9.63 12.64
N ILE A 153 -12.96 9.11 13.13
CA ILE A 153 -14.30 9.32 12.56
C ILE A 153 -14.75 10.79 12.45
N ASN A 154 -14.10 11.70 13.19
CA ASN A 154 -14.36 13.13 13.24
C ASN A 154 -13.13 13.99 12.94
N SER A 155 -12.05 13.38 12.46
CA SER A 155 -10.79 14.08 12.27
C SER A 155 -10.50 14.29 10.80
N GLU A 156 -10.03 15.49 10.47
CA GLU A 156 -9.39 15.72 9.17
C GLU A 156 -7.94 15.19 9.16
N SER A 157 -7.40 14.88 10.34
CA SER A 157 -6.07 14.29 10.52
C SER A 157 -6.04 12.82 10.16
N GLY A 158 -4.91 12.39 9.62
CA GLY A 158 -4.63 11.00 9.26
C GLY A 158 -4.07 10.90 7.85
N ALA A 159 -4.29 9.74 7.23
CA ALA A 159 -3.85 9.45 5.87
C ALA A 159 -4.67 10.20 4.80
N ASN A 160 -4.00 10.41 3.67
CA ASN A 160 -4.57 11.02 2.48
C ASN A 160 -5.40 9.97 1.71
N GLY A 161 -6.71 9.97 1.92
CA GLY A 161 -7.62 9.13 1.16
C GLY A 161 -7.70 9.55 -0.30
N VAL A 162 -7.85 8.57 -1.20
CA VAL A 162 -8.08 8.81 -2.63
C VAL A 162 -9.35 9.62 -2.84
N ASP A 163 -9.23 10.73 -3.56
CA ASP A 163 -10.36 11.53 -4.00
C ASP A 163 -10.04 11.94 -5.43
N VAL A 164 -10.60 11.20 -6.40
CA VAL A 164 -10.22 11.29 -7.82
C VAL A 164 -10.36 12.72 -8.35
N ILE A 165 -11.32 13.50 -7.85
CA ILE A 165 -11.53 14.89 -8.25
C ILE A 165 -10.42 15.79 -7.70
N GLU A 166 -10.15 15.71 -6.41
CA GLU A 166 -9.07 16.48 -5.76
C GLU A 166 -7.69 16.08 -6.31
N ASN A 167 -7.48 14.78 -6.56
CA ASN A 167 -6.26 14.25 -7.15
C ASN A 167 -6.06 14.77 -8.58
N PHE A 168 -7.12 14.86 -9.39
CA PHE A 168 -7.04 15.49 -10.70
C PHE A 168 -6.54 16.93 -10.62
N TYR A 169 -7.18 17.78 -9.80
CA TYR A 169 -6.77 19.18 -9.67
C TYR A 169 -5.35 19.32 -9.12
N GLN A 170 -4.96 18.46 -8.17
CA GLN A 170 -3.61 18.42 -7.63
C GLN A 170 -2.57 18.07 -8.71
N ILE A 171 -2.79 17.01 -9.48
CA ILE A 171 -1.88 16.59 -10.56
C ILE A 171 -1.78 17.68 -11.62
N LYS A 172 -2.91 18.29 -12.02
CA LYS A 172 -2.92 19.41 -12.98
C LYS A 172 -2.12 20.62 -12.49
N ALA A 173 -2.26 20.99 -11.22
CA ALA A 173 -1.49 22.09 -10.64
C ALA A 173 0.01 21.79 -10.63
N LEU A 174 0.40 20.58 -10.20
CA LEU A 174 1.81 20.17 -10.15
C LEU A 174 2.45 20.06 -11.53
N ARG A 175 1.69 19.67 -12.55
CA ARG A 175 2.22 19.53 -13.91
C ARG A 175 2.74 20.85 -14.49
N SER A 176 2.24 21.98 -14.00
CA SER A 176 2.71 23.31 -14.40
C SER A 176 4.01 23.75 -13.74
N THR A 177 4.43 23.09 -12.65
CA THR A 177 5.58 23.49 -11.82
C THR A 177 6.63 22.41 -11.63
N THR A 178 6.39 21.20 -12.16
CA THR A 178 7.26 20.03 -12.04
C THR A 178 7.41 19.29 -13.36
N ASP A 179 8.56 18.65 -13.56
CA ASP A 179 8.87 17.87 -14.76
C ASP A 179 8.23 16.48 -14.72
N PHE A 180 8.24 15.84 -13.54
CA PHE A 180 7.69 14.51 -13.31
C PHE A 180 6.79 14.46 -12.08
N ILE A 181 5.72 13.67 -12.17
CA ILE A 181 4.80 13.43 -11.05
C ILE A 181 4.66 11.92 -10.86
N ILE A 182 4.98 11.42 -9.68
CA ILE A 182 4.83 10.01 -9.31
C ILE A 182 3.69 9.91 -8.31
N VAL A 183 2.68 9.09 -8.62
CA VAL A 183 1.57 8.81 -7.71
C VAL A 183 1.77 7.43 -7.08
N ILE A 184 1.89 7.39 -5.76
CA ILE A 184 1.96 6.15 -4.99
C ILE A 184 0.60 5.90 -4.35
N TYR A 185 -0.04 4.78 -4.71
CA TYR A 185 -1.39 4.43 -4.30
C TYR A 185 -1.39 3.16 -3.43
N HIS A 186 -1.93 3.25 -2.23
CA HIS A 186 -2.04 2.12 -1.32
C HIS A 186 -3.49 1.60 -1.27
N GLY A 187 -3.75 0.48 -1.94
CA GLY A 187 -5.08 -0.15 -1.98
C GLY A 187 -5.14 -1.37 -2.89
N GLY A 188 -6.33 -1.94 -3.02
CA GLY A 188 -6.54 -3.21 -3.73
C GLY A 188 -6.88 -4.36 -2.77
N ASN A 189 -6.94 -5.58 -3.29
CA ASN A 189 -7.31 -6.75 -2.48
C ASN A 189 -6.06 -7.45 -1.94
N GLU A 190 -5.91 -7.51 -0.61
CA GLU A 190 -4.83 -8.26 0.04
C GLU A 190 -4.71 -9.68 -0.52
N TYR A 191 -3.47 -10.13 -0.74
CA TYR A 191 -3.10 -11.46 -1.25
C TYR A 191 -3.60 -11.76 -2.66
N HIS A 192 -4.09 -10.76 -3.39
CA HIS A 192 -4.49 -10.88 -4.79
C HIS A 192 -3.54 -10.07 -5.69
N PRO A 193 -2.86 -10.70 -6.67
CA PRO A 193 -1.84 -10.03 -7.47
C PRO A 193 -2.40 -9.26 -8.67
N LEU A 194 -3.72 -9.21 -8.88
CA LEU A 194 -4.33 -8.46 -9.99
C LEU A 194 -5.16 -7.29 -9.44
N PRO A 195 -5.13 -6.11 -10.07
CA PRO A 195 -5.97 -5.00 -9.68
C PRO A 195 -7.44 -5.30 -10.01
N THR A 196 -8.36 -4.58 -9.36
CA THR A 196 -9.74 -4.55 -9.85
C THR A 196 -9.80 -3.74 -11.17
N PRO A 197 -10.79 -3.99 -12.03
CA PRO A 197 -11.00 -3.17 -13.23
C PRO A 197 -11.13 -1.67 -12.92
N ASP A 198 -11.73 -1.31 -11.79
CA ASP A 198 -11.88 0.10 -11.40
C ASP A 198 -10.58 0.71 -10.86
N MET A 199 -9.75 -0.05 -10.13
CA MET A 199 -8.41 0.39 -9.74
C MET A 199 -7.54 0.67 -10.98
N LYS A 200 -7.60 -0.20 -12.00
CA LYS A 200 -6.96 0.03 -13.30
C LYS A 200 -7.41 1.33 -13.95
N LYS A 201 -8.73 1.61 -13.96
CA LYS A 201 -9.26 2.88 -14.50
C LYS A 201 -8.74 4.09 -13.73
N ILE A 202 -8.68 4.03 -12.40
CA ILE A 202 -8.15 5.13 -11.56
C ILE A 202 -6.68 5.39 -11.88
N PHE A 203 -5.86 4.34 -12.01
CA PHE A 203 -4.42 4.49 -12.28
C PHE A 203 -4.18 5.09 -13.67
N ARG A 204 -4.89 4.59 -14.69
CA ARG A 204 -4.87 5.20 -16.04
C ARG A 204 -5.35 6.66 -16.02
N PHE A 205 -6.38 6.98 -15.24
CA PHE A 205 -6.87 8.35 -15.09
C PHE A 205 -5.84 9.30 -14.46
N PHE A 206 -5.03 8.84 -13.49
CA PHE A 206 -3.92 9.66 -12.98
C PHE A 206 -2.87 9.95 -14.04
N VAL A 207 -2.57 8.99 -14.92
CA VAL A 207 -1.71 9.24 -16.09
C VAL A 207 -2.34 10.27 -17.03
N ASP A 208 -3.63 10.12 -17.37
CA ASP A 208 -4.34 11.09 -18.22
C ASP A 208 -4.36 12.51 -17.59
N ALA A 209 -4.41 12.60 -16.26
CA ALA A 209 -4.33 13.87 -15.54
C ALA A 209 -2.92 14.51 -15.62
N GLY A 210 -1.88 13.73 -15.89
CA GLY A 210 -0.50 14.20 -16.06
C GLY A 210 0.54 13.51 -15.16
N ALA A 211 0.19 12.40 -14.49
CA ALA A 211 1.17 11.59 -13.77
C ALA A 211 2.17 10.95 -14.76
N SER A 212 3.44 10.93 -14.39
CA SER A 212 4.54 10.33 -15.15
C SER A 212 4.78 8.87 -14.78
N ALA A 213 4.36 8.45 -13.58
CA ALA A 213 4.32 7.05 -13.15
C ALA A 213 3.24 6.87 -12.06
N VAL A 214 2.66 5.67 -12.00
CA VAL A 214 1.74 5.27 -10.91
C VAL A 214 2.21 3.95 -10.31
N ILE A 215 2.34 3.89 -8.99
CA ILE A 215 2.91 2.75 -8.26
C ILE A 215 1.96 2.33 -7.14
N GLY A 216 1.55 1.07 -7.15
CA GLY A 216 0.65 0.46 -6.15
C GLY A 216 1.40 -0.23 -5.01
N HIS A 217 0.80 -0.20 -3.81
CA HIS A 217 1.22 -0.94 -2.59
C HIS A 217 0.04 -1.76 -2.02
N HIS A 218 0.06 -2.14 -0.73
CA HIS A 218 -1.03 -2.75 0.05
C HIS A 218 -1.28 -4.25 -0.14
N THR A 219 -1.30 -4.76 -1.37
CA THR A 219 -1.78 -6.14 -1.58
C THR A 219 -0.86 -7.21 -0.97
N HIS A 220 0.31 -6.82 -0.46
CA HIS A 220 1.35 -7.68 0.11
C HIS A 220 1.84 -8.81 -0.82
N THR A 221 1.59 -8.64 -2.12
CA THR A 221 2.10 -9.49 -3.19
C THR A 221 2.42 -8.61 -4.38
N PHE A 222 3.52 -8.86 -5.07
CA PHE A 222 3.79 -8.15 -6.31
C PHE A 222 2.67 -8.40 -7.35
N SER A 223 2.44 -7.41 -8.21
CA SER A 223 1.51 -7.46 -9.33
C SER A 223 2.25 -7.37 -10.67
N GLY A 224 1.50 -7.44 -11.77
CA GLY A 224 1.99 -7.04 -13.09
C GLY A 224 2.03 -5.52 -13.25
N TYR A 225 2.44 -5.10 -14.43
CA TYR A 225 2.50 -3.70 -14.82
C TYR A 225 1.96 -3.50 -16.24
N GLU A 226 1.68 -2.25 -16.59
CA GLU A 226 1.42 -1.84 -17.96
C GLU A 226 2.18 -0.55 -18.29
N LYS A 227 2.34 -0.27 -19.59
CA LYS A 227 2.72 1.05 -20.09
C LYS A 227 1.48 1.67 -20.73
N TYR A 228 0.92 2.69 -20.10
CA TYR A 228 -0.26 3.41 -20.62
C TYR A 228 0.19 4.81 -21.04
N HIS A 229 0.02 5.15 -22.33
CA HIS A 229 0.59 6.38 -22.92
C HIS A 229 2.09 6.56 -22.61
N ASP A 230 2.86 5.47 -22.72
CA ASP A 230 4.29 5.38 -22.37
C ASP A 230 4.64 5.60 -20.88
N CYS A 231 3.65 5.89 -20.03
CA CYS A 231 3.86 5.99 -18.59
C CYS A 231 3.77 4.60 -17.92
N PRO A 232 4.75 4.23 -17.07
CA PRO A 232 4.70 2.98 -16.32
C PRO A 232 3.65 3.03 -15.21
N ILE A 233 2.86 1.95 -15.13
CA ILE A 233 1.88 1.72 -14.07
C ILE A 233 2.17 0.36 -13.43
N PHE A 234 2.55 0.36 -12.16
CA PHE A 234 2.75 -0.84 -11.35
C PHE A 234 1.60 -0.98 -10.36
N TYR A 235 0.96 -2.15 -10.31
CA TYR A 235 -0.27 -2.32 -9.51
C TYR A 235 -0.03 -2.78 -8.07
N SER A 236 1.13 -3.38 -7.79
CA SER A 236 1.60 -3.66 -6.45
C SER A 236 3.08 -4.05 -6.48
N LEU A 237 3.86 -3.53 -5.53
CA LEU A 237 5.25 -3.93 -5.32
C LEU A 237 5.41 -5.11 -4.36
N GLY A 238 4.37 -5.47 -3.62
CA GLY A 238 4.45 -6.42 -2.52
C GLY A 238 5.23 -5.88 -1.33
N ASN A 239 5.69 -6.78 -0.45
CA ASN A 239 6.41 -6.39 0.76
C ASN A 239 7.88 -6.09 0.45
N PHE A 240 8.37 -4.96 0.98
CA PHE A 240 9.81 -4.68 1.00
C PHE A 240 10.47 -5.38 2.19
N ILE A 241 10.00 -5.08 3.40
CA ILE A 241 10.39 -5.74 4.65
C ILE A 241 9.12 -5.87 5.46
N PHE A 242 8.52 -7.05 5.48
CA PHE A 242 7.35 -7.32 6.30
C PHE A 242 7.39 -8.81 6.64
N ASP A 243 8.04 -9.16 7.74
CA ASP A 243 8.21 -10.55 8.12
C ASP A 243 6.86 -11.19 8.53
N SER A 244 6.75 -12.51 8.45
CA SER A 244 5.61 -13.23 9.00
C SER A 244 5.97 -14.64 9.41
N ASN A 245 5.86 -14.94 10.70
CA ASN A 245 6.03 -16.30 11.23
C ASN A 245 4.89 -17.27 10.84
N LYS A 246 3.86 -16.81 10.12
CA LYS A 246 2.72 -17.64 9.74
C LYS A 246 3.03 -18.39 8.44
N LYS A 247 3.26 -19.71 8.56
CA LYS A 247 3.40 -20.67 7.44
C LYS A 247 2.30 -20.57 6.36
N SER A 248 1.16 -19.94 6.67
CA SER A 248 -0.02 -19.86 5.80
C SER A 248 0.00 -18.73 4.76
N LYS A 249 1.00 -17.83 4.74
CA LYS A 249 0.99 -16.67 3.83
C LYS A 249 1.57 -16.94 2.42
N GLY A 250 2.10 -18.15 2.17
CA GLY A 250 2.48 -18.64 0.84
C GLY A 250 3.71 -17.95 0.21
N GLU A 251 4.15 -18.43 -0.96
CA GLU A 251 5.32 -17.94 -1.71
C GLU A 251 5.28 -16.43 -2.03
N ASN A 252 4.08 -15.85 -2.07
CA ASN A 252 3.87 -14.49 -2.53
C ASN A 252 4.19 -13.42 -1.48
N TRP A 253 4.14 -13.75 -0.18
CA TRP A 253 4.35 -12.77 0.90
C TRP A 253 5.80 -12.28 0.99
N ASN A 254 6.74 -13.19 0.74
CA ASN A 254 8.17 -12.91 0.81
C ASN A 254 8.74 -12.41 -0.53
N THR A 255 7.99 -12.50 -1.63
CA THR A 255 8.45 -11.99 -2.93
C THR A 255 8.03 -10.53 -3.10
N GLY A 256 9.02 -9.63 -3.15
CA GLY A 256 8.82 -8.21 -3.36
C GLY A 256 9.51 -7.71 -4.64
N VAL A 257 9.16 -6.49 -5.03
CA VAL A 257 9.73 -5.78 -6.17
C VAL A 257 10.12 -4.37 -5.73
N ALA A 258 11.33 -3.95 -6.07
CA ALA A 258 11.72 -2.55 -6.03
C ALA A 258 11.78 -2.00 -7.46
N ILE A 259 11.39 -0.75 -7.64
CA ILE A 259 11.40 -0.07 -8.93
C ILE A 259 12.47 1.02 -8.88
N GLY A 260 13.55 0.83 -9.63
CA GLY A 260 14.53 1.88 -9.88
C GLY A 260 14.06 2.74 -11.05
N LEU A 261 13.82 4.03 -10.82
CA LEU A 261 13.48 5.01 -11.85
C LEU A 261 14.69 5.88 -12.15
N ASN A 262 14.92 6.14 -13.44
CA ASN A 262 16.01 6.98 -13.92
C ASN A 262 15.50 8.03 -14.89
N VAL A 263 15.94 9.26 -14.71
CA VAL A 263 15.69 10.37 -15.64
C VAL A 263 16.67 10.25 -16.80
N ILE A 264 16.14 9.93 -17.99
CA ILE A 264 16.89 9.78 -19.24
C ILE A 264 16.14 10.52 -20.34
N ASN A 265 16.79 11.50 -20.98
CA ASN A 265 16.22 12.26 -22.11
C ASN A 265 14.80 12.79 -21.86
N ASP A 266 14.57 13.43 -20.72
CA ASP A 266 13.26 13.96 -20.30
C ASP A 266 12.15 12.90 -20.14
N GLN A 267 12.52 11.63 -19.96
CA GLN A 267 11.61 10.52 -19.65
C GLN A 267 12.05 9.80 -18.37
N LEU A 268 11.10 9.10 -17.74
CA LEU A 268 11.38 8.16 -16.65
C LEU A 268 11.50 6.76 -17.24
N ASP A 269 12.73 6.27 -17.35
CA ASP A 269 12.98 4.85 -17.57
C ASP A 269 12.91 4.09 -16.24
N PHE A 270 12.63 2.79 -16.28
CA PHE A 270 12.51 1.99 -15.07
C PHE A 270 13.20 0.64 -15.17
N GLN A 271 13.67 0.16 -14.02
CA GLN A 271 14.17 -1.18 -13.81
C GLN A 271 13.38 -1.88 -12.70
N ILE A 272 12.93 -3.10 -12.98
CA ILE A 272 12.26 -3.98 -12.02
C ILE A 272 13.34 -4.81 -11.31
N ILE A 273 13.37 -4.74 -9.98
CA ILE A 273 14.36 -5.42 -9.15
C ILE A 273 13.62 -6.39 -8.22
N PRO A 274 13.42 -7.65 -8.61
CA PRO A 274 12.72 -8.61 -7.78
C PRO A 274 13.61 -9.21 -6.70
N PHE A 275 13.05 -9.46 -5.53
CA PHE A 275 13.78 -10.00 -4.39
C PHE A 275 12.89 -10.87 -3.49
N LEU A 276 13.54 -11.66 -2.64
CA LEU A 276 12.95 -12.30 -1.47
C LEU A 276 13.32 -11.52 -0.21
N GLN A 277 12.34 -11.24 0.63
CA GLN A 277 12.51 -10.63 1.95
C GLN A 277 12.16 -11.63 3.05
N ASN A 278 13.04 -11.80 4.04
CA ASN A 278 12.76 -12.47 5.30
C ASN A 278 12.06 -13.83 5.16
N ASP A 279 12.49 -14.66 4.20
CA ASP A 279 12.02 -16.04 4.08
C ASP A 279 12.72 -16.91 5.16
N LYS A 280 13.47 -17.95 4.76
CA LYS A 280 14.23 -18.79 5.69
C LYS A 280 15.29 -18.02 6.48
N GLU A 281 15.89 -17.02 5.85
CA GLU A 281 16.92 -16.16 6.43
C GLU A 281 16.44 -14.71 6.49
N ILE A 282 16.97 -13.95 7.46
CA ILE A 282 16.70 -12.52 7.58
C ILE A 282 17.41 -11.78 6.44
N GLY A 283 16.77 -10.72 5.97
CA GLY A 283 17.33 -9.82 4.98
C GLY A 283 16.73 -10.02 3.59
N ILE A 284 17.15 -9.13 2.68
CA ILE A 284 16.71 -9.13 1.30
C ILE A 284 17.75 -9.83 0.42
N LYS A 285 17.28 -10.71 -0.47
CA LYS A 285 18.09 -11.38 -1.50
C LYS A 285 17.47 -11.18 -2.87
N LYS A 286 18.22 -10.64 -3.84
CA LYS A 286 17.72 -10.47 -5.21
C LYS A 286 17.46 -11.83 -5.84
N LEU A 287 16.39 -11.95 -6.61
CA LEU A 287 16.11 -13.17 -7.37
C LEU A 287 17.18 -13.37 -8.45
N LYS A 288 17.67 -14.60 -8.59
CA LYS A 288 18.71 -14.99 -9.56
C LYS A 288 18.36 -16.35 -10.18
N ALA A 289 18.95 -16.65 -11.34
CA ALA A 289 18.82 -17.94 -12.03
C ALA A 289 17.35 -18.39 -12.17
N GLN A 290 17.00 -19.62 -11.78
CA GLN A 290 15.66 -20.18 -11.94
C GLN A 290 14.58 -19.33 -11.24
N ALA A 291 14.85 -18.82 -10.04
CA ALA A 291 13.87 -18.03 -9.29
C ALA A 291 13.54 -16.71 -10.02
N LEU A 292 14.53 -16.11 -10.70
CA LEU A 292 14.30 -14.94 -11.55
C LEU A 292 13.45 -15.28 -12.78
N GLN A 293 13.72 -16.41 -13.44
CA GLN A 293 12.93 -16.87 -14.59
C GLN A 293 11.48 -17.15 -14.20
N ASP A 294 11.25 -17.81 -13.06
CA ASP A 294 9.91 -18.10 -12.56
C ASP A 294 9.15 -16.81 -12.22
N PHE A 295 9.84 -15.81 -11.67
CA PHE A 295 9.30 -14.47 -11.44
C PHE A 295 8.92 -13.79 -12.76
N GLU A 296 9.80 -13.79 -13.77
CA GLU A 296 9.55 -13.16 -15.07
C GLU A 296 8.33 -13.77 -15.77
N VAL A 297 8.15 -15.09 -15.68
CA VAL A 297 6.95 -15.78 -16.19
C VAL A 297 5.69 -15.30 -15.48
N LYS A 298 5.71 -15.19 -14.14
CA LYS A 298 4.56 -14.69 -13.35
C LYS A 298 4.27 -13.22 -13.69
N LEU A 299 5.30 -12.37 -13.73
CA LEU A 299 5.19 -10.95 -14.05
C LEU A 299 4.59 -10.74 -15.44
N LYS A 300 5.08 -11.47 -16.45
CA LYS A 300 4.56 -11.44 -17.81
C LYS A 300 3.09 -11.85 -17.84
N LYS A 301 2.73 -12.97 -17.19
CA LYS A 301 1.35 -13.44 -17.10
C LYS A 301 0.42 -12.38 -16.49
N TYR A 302 0.80 -11.79 -15.36
CA TYR A 302 -0.02 -10.76 -14.72
C TYR A 302 -0.16 -9.53 -15.60
N SER A 303 0.93 -9.10 -16.23
CA SER A 303 0.94 -7.95 -17.15
C SER A 303 0.07 -8.21 -18.39
N GLU A 304 0.09 -9.42 -18.96
CA GLU A 304 -0.78 -9.80 -20.09
C GLU A 304 -2.27 -9.76 -19.72
N ILE A 305 -2.63 -10.24 -18.54
CA ILE A 305 -4.01 -10.15 -18.03
C ILE A 305 -4.39 -8.70 -17.81
N ILE A 306 -3.52 -7.91 -17.18
CA ILE A 306 -3.76 -6.49 -16.90
C ILE A 306 -3.95 -5.72 -18.21
N ASN A 307 -3.17 -5.97 -19.26
CA ASN A 307 -3.28 -5.25 -20.53
C ASN A 307 -4.56 -5.57 -21.32
N ASP A 308 -5.30 -6.63 -20.96
CA ASP A 308 -6.52 -7.09 -21.63
C ASP A 308 -7.73 -6.90 -20.70
N ASP A 309 -8.54 -5.86 -20.96
CA ASP A 309 -9.66 -5.47 -20.09
C ASP A 309 -10.69 -6.61 -19.91
N GLN A 310 -10.90 -7.43 -20.94
CA GLN A 310 -11.81 -8.57 -20.86
C GLN A 310 -11.25 -9.66 -19.95
N LYS A 311 -9.98 -10.05 -20.14
CA LYS A 311 -9.33 -11.05 -19.27
C LYS A 311 -9.25 -10.58 -17.83
N LEU A 312 -8.94 -9.31 -17.59
CA LEU A 312 -8.92 -8.76 -16.24
C LEU A 312 -10.30 -8.85 -15.58
N GLN A 313 -11.37 -8.52 -16.32
CA GLN A 313 -12.74 -8.65 -15.83
C GLN A 313 -13.13 -10.10 -15.54
N GLU A 314 -12.71 -11.06 -16.37
CA GLU A 314 -12.94 -12.49 -16.16
C GLU A 314 -12.20 -13.03 -14.92
N GLU A 315 -10.93 -12.65 -14.72
CA GLU A 315 -10.17 -13.01 -13.52
C GLU A 315 -10.76 -12.38 -12.26
N TYR A 316 -11.21 -11.12 -12.34
CA TYR A 316 -11.91 -10.48 -11.22
C TYR A 316 -13.22 -11.20 -10.87
N ASN A 317 -14.01 -11.61 -11.87
CA ASN A 317 -15.23 -12.40 -11.64
C ASN A 317 -14.91 -13.75 -10.97
N ARG A 318 -13.82 -14.40 -11.37
CA ARG A 318 -13.35 -15.65 -10.75
C ARG A 318 -12.93 -15.43 -9.30
N PHE A 319 -12.18 -14.35 -9.03
CA PHE A 319 -11.79 -13.96 -7.68
C PHE A 319 -13.02 -13.68 -6.80
N ALA A 320 -13.98 -12.88 -7.30
CA ALA A 320 -15.22 -12.59 -6.59
C ALA A 320 -16.02 -13.86 -6.28
N GLY A 321 -16.08 -14.81 -7.21
CA GLY A 321 -16.70 -16.12 -6.98
C GLY A 321 -16.02 -16.91 -5.85
N LYS A 322 -14.68 -16.94 -5.82
CA LYS A 322 -13.91 -17.60 -4.76
C LYS A 322 -14.10 -16.94 -3.39
N MET A 323 -14.15 -15.61 -3.36
CA MET A 323 -14.29 -14.83 -2.12
C MET A 323 -15.74 -14.67 -1.66
N GLY A 324 -16.72 -15.07 -2.48
CA GLY A 324 -18.14 -14.82 -2.27
C GLY A 324 -18.64 -15.22 -0.89
N LEU A 325 -18.37 -16.46 -0.44
CA LEU A 325 -18.80 -16.92 0.89
C LEU A 325 -18.15 -16.14 2.03
N GLN A 326 -16.88 -15.75 1.88
CA GLN A 326 -16.18 -14.95 2.88
C GLN A 326 -16.80 -13.57 3.03
N TYR A 327 -17.06 -12.87 1.93
CA TYR A 327 -17.68 -11.54 1.95
C TYR A 327 -19.15 -11.60 2.38
N LEU A 328 -19.89 -12.62 1.97
CA LEU A 328 -21.25 -12.85 2.46
C LEU A 328 -21.29 -13.08 3.98
N ALA A 329 -20.24 -13.69 4.55
CA ALA A 329 -20.14 -13.90 5.98
C ALA A 329 -19.92 -12.59 6.75
N PHE A 330 -19.26 -11.59 6.16
CA PHE A 330 -19.06 -10.27 6.79
C PHE A 330 -20.36 -9.48 6.93
N ILE A 331 -21.27 -9.66 5.99
CA ILE A 331 -22.57 -8.98 6.02
C ILE A 331 -23.65 -9.81 6.71
N ASN A 332 -23.44 -11.10 6.96
CA ASN A 332 -24.40 -11.95 7.70
C ASN A 332 -24.34 -11.64 9.20
N PRO A 333 -25.45 -11.77 9.96
CA PRO A 333 -25.44 -11.57 11.41
C PRO A 333 -24.69 -12.66 12.20
N TYR A 334 -24.10 -13.65 11.54
CA TYR A 334 -23.36 -14.71 12.22
C TYR A 334 -22.01 -14.23 12.72
N GLU A 335 -21.77 -14.38 14.02
CA GLU A 335 -20.50 -14.06 14.66
C GLU A 335 -19.73 -15.32 15.10
N GLY A 336 -18.42 -15.15 15.32
CA GLY A 336 -17.54 -16.19 15.87
C GLY A 336 -17.67 -17.54 15.14
N LYS A 337 -18.00 -18.60 15.90
CA LYS A 337 -18.12 -19.96 15.37
C LYS A 337 -19.23 -20.10 14.32
N LEU A 338 -20.32 -19.35 14.43
CA LEU A 338 -21.42 -19.40 13.45
C LEU A 338 -20.96 -18.86 12.10
N SER A 339 -20.17 -17.78 12.09
CA SER A 339 -19.57 -17.25 10.86
C SER A 339 -18.69 -18.32 10.18
N SER A 340 -17.93 -19.09 10.96
CA SER A 340 -17.11 -20.20 10.43
C SER A 340 -17.96 -21.31 9.81
N LEU A 341 -19.08 -21.69 10.45
CA LEU A 341 -20.00 -22.71 9.91
C LEU A 341 -20.68 -22.23 8.61
N PHE A 342 -21.07 -20.96 8.53
CA PHE A 342 -21.59 -20.36 7.30
C PHE A 342 -20.56 -20.41 6.17
N LYS A 343 -19.31 -20.02 6.43
CA LYS A 343 -18.21 -20.08 5.45
C LYS A 343 -17.92 -21.51 4.94
N LYS A 344 -18.23 -22.53 5.74
CA LYS A 344 -18.13 -23.96 5.37
C LYS A 344 -19.36 -24.49 4.64
N GLY A 345 -20.37 -23.66 4.39
CA GLY A 345 -21.64 -24.06 3.75
C GLY A 345 -22.58 -24.86 4.66
N ILE A 346 -22.32 -24.91 5.97
CA ILE A 346 -23.15 -25.67 6.93
C ILE A 346 -24.38 -24.87 7.33
N LEU A 347 -24.23 -23.56 7.53
CA LEU A 347 -25.37 -22.66 7.79
C LEU A 347 -25.82 -22.00 6.49
N PRO A 348 -27.14 -21.88 6.26
CA PRO A 348 -27.66 -21.14 5.12
C PRO A 348 -27.52 -19.64 5.33
N SER A 349 -27.64 -18.85 4.27
CA SER A 349 -27.81 -17.41 4.41
C SER A 349 -29.20 -17.11 4.97
N VAL A 350 -29.29 -16.24 5.97
CA VAL A 350 -30.59 -15.74 6.48
C VAL A 350 -31.20 -14.65 5.60
N TYR A 351 -30.51 -14.22 4.54
CA TYR A 351 -30.97 -13.14 3.67
C TYR A 351 -31.77 -13.66 2.47
N SER A 352 -33.01 -13.18 2.36
CA SER A 352 -33.84 -13.37 1.17
C SER A 352 -33.26 -12.62 -0.03
N LYS A 353 -33.67 -13.02 -1.25
CA LYS A 353 -33.33 -12.29 -2.49
C LYS A 353 -33.69 -10.79 -2.39
N LYS A 354 -34.83 -10.46 -1.77
CA LYS A 354 -35.26 -9.06 -1.54
C LYS A 354 -34.28 -8.30 -0.64
N LYS A 355 -33.76 -8.94 0.42
CA LYS A 355 -32.77 -8.33 1.31
C LYS A 355 -31.42 -8.14 0.61
N ILE A 356 -30.96 -9.11 -0.18
CA ILE A 356 -29.74 -8.98 -0.99
C ILE A 356 -29.85 -7.82 -1.97
N LEU A 357 -30.99 -7.68 -2.67
CA LEU A 357 -31.24 -6.55 -3.58
C LEU A 357 -31.19 -5.20 -2.85
N LEU A 358 -31.75 -5.12 -1.64
CA LEU A 358 -31.65 -3.92 -0.80
C LEU A 358 -30.20 -3.61 -0.43
N LEU A 359 -29.43 -4.60 0.04
CA LEU A 359 -28.02 -4.40 0.41
C LEU A 359 -27.19 -3.93 -0.80
N LEU A 360 -27.39 -4.53 -1.97
CA LEU A 360 -26.75 -4.08 -3.20
C LEU A 360 -27.14 -2.63 -3.54
N ASN A 361 -28.42 -2.26 -3.40
CA ASN A 361 -28.87 -0.90 -3.67
C ASN A 361 -28.25 0.13 -2.70
N LEU A 362 -28.09 -0.24 -1.42
CA LEU A 362 -27.45 0.61 -0.41
C LEU A 362 -25.97 0.89 -0.73
N ILE A 363 -25.28 -0.05 -1.37
CA ILE A 363 -23.86 0.10 -1.73
C ILE A 363 -23.70 0.83 -3.06
N ARG A 364 -24.55 0.53 -4.06
CA ARG A 364 -24.39 1.04 -5.44
C ARG A 364 -24.88 2.48 -5.63
N CYS A 365 -25.89 2.89 -4.86
CA CYS A 365 -26.49 4.22 -4.97
C CYS A 365 -25.75 5.17 -4.05
N GLU A 366 -25.14 6.21 -4.60
CA GLU A 366 -24.27 7.16 -3.90
C GLU A 366 -24.98 7.79 -2.71
N SER A 367 -26.21 8.29 -2.92
CA SER A 367 -27.00 8.91 -1.85
C SER A 367 -27.29 7.94 -0.70
N HIS A 368 -27.57 6.66 -1.00
CA HIS A 368 -27.81 5.65 0.04
C HIS A 368 -26.52 5.23 0.74
N LYS A 369 -25.42 5.07 -0.01
CA LYS A 369 -24.10 4.73 0.54
C LYS A 369 -23.66 5.78 1.55
N TYR A 370 -23.66 7.06 1.17
CA TYR A 370 -23.23 8.14 2.05
C TYR A 370 -24.12 8.30 3.28
N LEU A 371 -25.44 8.14 3.12
CA LEU A 371 -26.36 8.17 4.25
C LEU A 371 -26.13 7.00 5.21
N LEU A 372 -25.92 5.78 4.69
CA LEU A 372 -25.64 4.61 5.50
C LEU A 372 -24.31 4.74 6.25
N GLU A 373 -23.26 5.19 5.58
CA GLU A 373 -21.96 5.48 6.20
C GLU A 373 -22.10 6.49 7.35
N HIS A 374 -22.83 7.59 7.12
CA HIS A 374 -23.10 8.58 8.17
C HIS A 374 -23.81 7.96 9.38
N ILE A 375 -24.88 7.19 9.15
CA ILE A 375 -25.63 6.53 10.23
C ILE A 375 -24.75 5.54 11.01
N LEU A 376 -23.93 4.74 10.32
CA LEU A 376 -23.03 3.78 10.97
C LEU A 376 -21.95 4.48 11.79
N LYS A 377 -21.40 5.59 11.29
CA LYS A 377 -20.44 6.42 12.02
C LYS A 377 -21.06 6.97 13.31
N GLU A 378 -22.26 7.54 13.24
CA GLU A 378 -22.97 8.05 14.42
C GLU A 378 -23.30 6.96 15.45
N LYS A 379 -23.51 5.71 15.02
CA LYS A 379 -23.70 4.59 15.95
C LYS A 379 -22.42 4.22 16.68
N ILE A 380 -21.29 4.17 16.00
CA ILE A 380 -20.00 3.85 16.62
C ILE A 380 -19.67 4.88 17.72
N LYS A 381 -19.96 6.17 17.50
CA LYS A 381 -19.72 7.23 18.51
C LYS A 381 -20.51 7.08 19.82
N LYS A 382 -21.64 6.39 19.80
CA LYS A 382 -22.53 6.23 20.96
C LYS A 382 -22.15 5.05 21.86
N HIS A 383 -21.19 4.25 21.42
CA HIS A 383 -20.64 3.10 22.12
C HIS A 383 -19.19 3.40 22.48
#